data_AF-A0A1W9N8V2-F1
#
_entry.id   AF-A0A1W9N8V2-F1
#
_cell.length_a   1.000
_cell.length_b   1.000
_cell.length_c   1.000
_cell.angle_alpha   90.00
_cell.angle_beta   90.00
_cell.angle_gamma   90.00
#
_symmetry.space_group_name_H-M   'P 1'
#
loop_
_entity.id
_entity.type
_entity.pdbx_description
1 polymer ?
#
loop_
_entity_poly.entity_id
_entity_poly.type
_entity_poly.pdbx_seq_one_letter_code
_entity_poly.pdbx_strand_id
1 'polypeptide(L)'
;NMALRCCLYYFDFILNLIKRDKKKVIKLFSSSLLKIPAPEFYVFYNGREPLKQTQYHIADNFPDGKNLFLQAKAMALDIRYETLKRQNYQHRDDLLGYSYYIDRTEHHLKEVHSLHDAHALAKEDCRKEQLLLSYIDREEFSDMATITLTPEDCWLEGKQEGIQEGIQEGIQTGIQKGWLEGKQEGIYQIAKRMKETGEKMNLICKYTGLSANEVNKL
;
A
#
# COMPACT_ATOMS: atom_id res chain seq x y z
N ASN A 1 -3.16 -4.60 2.02
CA ASN A 1 -2.45 -4.35 3.30
C ASN A 1 -3.33 -3.93 4.48
N MET A 2 -4.62 -3.61 4.31
CA MET A 2 -5.45 -3.11 5.42
C MET A 2 -5.58 -4.10 6.59
N ALA A 3 -5.94 -5.36 6.31
CA ALA A 3 -6.05 -6.40 7.34
C ALA A 3 -4.70 -6.66 8.05
N LEU A 4 -3.59 -6.61 7.31
CA LEU A 4 -2.24 -6.73 7.88
C LEU A 4 -1.95 -5.60 8.88
N ARG A 5 -2.21 -4.34 8.52
CA ARG A 5 -2.00 -3.18 9.41
C ARG A 5 -2.80 -3.32 10.71
N CYS A 6 -4.08 -3.72 10.62
CA CYS A 6 -4.91 -3.96 11.81
C CYS A 6 -4.31 -5.05 12.71
N CYS A 7 -3.80 -6.14 12.13
CA CYS A 7 -3.14 -7.19 12.90
C CYS A 7 -1.88 -6.69 13.60
N LEU A 8 -1.05 -5.90 12.92
CA LEU A 8 0.16 -5.32 13.51
C LEU A 8 -0.17 -4.43 14.71
N TYR A 9 -1.14 -3.52 14.57
CA TYR A 9 -1.57 -2.66 15.67
C TYR A 9 -2.16 -3.46 16.84
N TYR A 10 -2.93 -4.49 16.55
CA TYR A 10 -3.51 -5.34 17.59
C TYR A 10 -2.43 -6.12 18.35
N PHE A 11 -1.47 -6.74 17.66
CA PHE A 11 -0.40 -7.47 18.32
C PHE A 11 0.49 -6.54 19.16
N ASP A 12 0.81 -5.34 18.68
CA ASP A 12 1.53 -4.35 19.46
C ASP A 12 0.75 -3.92 20.71
N PHE A 13 -0.56 -3.65 20.56
CA PHE A 13 -1.44 -3.35 21.69
C PHE A 13 -1.45 -4.47 22.74
N ILE A 14 -1.57 -5.74 22.32
CA ILE A 14 -1.53 -6.90 23.23
C ILE A 14 -0.18 -7.01 23.93
N LEU A 15 0.93 -6.85 23.21
CA LEU A 15 2.28 -6.86 23.79
C LEU A 15 2.42 -5.77 24.85
N ASN A 16 1.96 -4.55 24.56
CA ASN A 16 1.99 -3.44 25.50
C ASN A 16 1.12 -3.69 26.73
N LEU A 17 -0.07 -4.27 26.54
CA LEU A 17 -0.98 -4.64 27.64
C LEU A 17 -0.39 -5.71 28.55
N ILE A 18 0.36 -6.68 27.99
CA ILE A 18 1.06 -7.71 28.76
C ILE A 18 2.22 -7.09 29.53
N LYS A 19 3.09 -6.30 28.85
CA LYS A 19 4.29 -5.70 29.46
C LYS A 19 3.98 -4.77 30.63
N ARG A 20 2.85 -4.05 30.58
CA ARG A 20 2.42 -3.13 31.66
C ARG A 20 2.04 -3.85 32.95
N ASP A 21 1.71 -5.15 32.91
CA ASP A 21 1.26 -5.92 34.07
C ASP A 21 2.18 -7.11 34.32
N LYS A 22 3.04 -7.02 35.34
CA LYS A 22 3.98 -8.08 35.74
C LYS A 22 3.29 -9.44 35.94
N LYS A 23 2.04 -9.47 36.42
CA LYS A 23 1.29 -10.73 36.59
C LYS A 23 0.93 -11.34 35.25
N LYS A 24 0.56 -10.53 34.24
CA LYS A 24 0.28 -11.01 32.88
C LYS A 24 1.54 -11.51 32.19
N VAL A 25 2.69 -10.84 32.40
CA VAL A 25 3.99 -11.31 31.88
C VAL A 25 4.30 -12.71 32.41
N ILE A 26 4.17 -12.92 33.73
CA ILE A 26 4.39 -14.24 34.33
C ILE A 26 3.38 -15.26 33.77
N LYS A 27 2.11 -14.85 33.63
CA LYS A 27 1.04 -15.72 33.12
C LYS A 27 1.23 -16.14 31.66
N LEU A 28 1.85 -15.30 30.82
CA LEU A 28 2.15 -15.61 29.42
C LEU A 28 3.00 -16.88 29.27
N PHE A 29 3.90 -17.14 30.22
CA PHE A 29 4.76 -18.32 30.25
C PHE A 29 4.21 -19.44 31.16
N SER A 30 3.01 -19.27 31.69
CA SER A 30 2.36 -20.27 32.55
C SER A 30 1.52 -21.24 31.72
N SER A 31 1.19 -22.40 32.30
CA SER A 31 0.22 -23.33 31.73
C SER A 31 -1.23 -22.82 31.76
N SER A 32 -1.49 -21.74 32.51
CA SER A 32 -2.83 -21.16 32.64
C SER A 32 -3.14 -20.20 31.50
N LEU A 33 -4.26 -20.41 30.81
CA LEU A 33 -4.67 -19.60 29.67
C LEU A 33 -4.82 -18.11 30.05
N LEU A 34 -4.08 -17.24 29.35
CA LEU A 34 -4.22 -15.80 29.44
C LEU A 34 -5.35 -15.33 28.52
N LYS A 35 -6.38 -14.70 29.09
CA LYS A 35 -7.46 -14.07 28.32
C LYS A 35 -7.00 -12.69 27.83
N ILE A 36 -7.21 -12.44 26.54
CA ILE A 36 -6.95 -11.14 25.89
C ILE A 36 -8.23 -10.63 25.21
N PRO A 37 -8.35 -9.31 24.98
CA PRO A 37 -9.51 -8.73 24.30
C PRO A 37 -9.68 -9.30 22.89
N ALA A 38 -10.90 -9.67 22.50
CA ALA A 38 -11.18 -10.09 21.13
C ALA A 38 -11.18 -8.86 20.20
N PRO A 39 -10.46 -8.87 19.06
CA PRO A 39 -10.43 -7.73 18.16
C PRO A 39 -11.62 -7.72 17.18
N GLU A 40 -12.09 -6.51 16.87
CA GLU A 40 -12.85 -6.22 15.65
C GLU A 40 -12.08 -5.20 14.81
N PHE A 41 -11.86 -5.51 13.54
CA PHE A 41 -11.07 -4.66 12.66
C PHE A 41 -11.98 -3.90 11.69
N TYR A 42 -11.97 -2.59 11.81
CA TYR A 42 -12.65 -1.67 10.91
C TYR A 42 -11.66 -0.72 10.24
N VAL A 43 -11.94 -0.39 8.99
CA VAL A 43 -11.22 0.62 8.22
C VAL A 43 -12.22 1.63 7.74
N PHE A 44 -12.09 2.87 8.20
CA PHE A 44 -12.90 3.97 7.71
C PHE A 44 -12.33 4.49 6.40
N TYR A 45 -13.12 4.40 5.33
CA TYR A 45 -12.75 4.83 4.00
C TYR A 45 -13.40 6.17 3.69
N ASN A 46 -12.56 7.17 3.40
CA ASN A 46 -12.98 8.51 3.01
C ASN A 46 -12.28 8.98 1.73
N GLY A 47 -12.20 8.11 0.72
CA GLY A 47 -11.56 8.45 -0.56
C GLY A 47 -12.48 9.21 -1.50
N ARG A 48 -11.92 9.72 -2.61
CA ARG A 48 -12.68 10.47 -3.63
C ARG A 48 -13.63 9.59 -4.44
N GLU A 49 -13.21 8.36 -4.73
CA GLU A 49 -13.99 7.38 -5.50
C GLU A 49 -14.89 6.54 -4.58
N PRO A 50 -15.93 5.88 -5.11
CA PRO A 50 -16.70 4.90 -4.34
C PRO A 50 -15.85 3.74 -3.82
N LEU A 51 -16.12 3.30 -2.58
CA LEU A 51 -15.48 2.14 -2.01
C LEU A 51 -15.74 0.90 -2.88
N LYS A 52 -14.67 0.29 -3.38
CA LYS A 52 -14.76 -0.87 -4.29
C LYS A 52 -14.81 -2.22 -3.57
N GLN A 53 -14.27 -2.28 -2.35
CA GLN A 53 -14.11 -3.53 -1.60
C GLN A 53 -14.41 -3.27 -0.12
N THR A 54 -15.32 -4.07 0.44
CA THR A 54 -15.80 -3.91 1.82
C THR A 54 -15.13 -4.85 2.82
N GLN A 55 -14.36 -5.83 2.33
CA GLN A 55 -13.67 -6.81 3.17
C GLN A 55 -12.24 -7.00 2.71
N TYR A 56 -11.30 -6.95 3.65
CA TYR A 56 -9.89 -7.24 3.41
C TYR A 56 -9.49 -8.46 4.23
N HIS A 57 -8.84 -9.44 3.62
CA HIS A 57 -8.38 -10.64 4.30
C HIS A 57 -6.87 -10.59 4.44
N ILE A 58 -6.34 -11.02 5.59
CA ILE A 58 -4.88 -11.16 5.75
C ILE A 58 -4.31 -12.24 4.82
N ALA A 59 -5.15 -13.18 4.37
CA ALA A 59 -4.77 -14.21 3.41
C ALA A 59 -4.19 -13.64 2.12
N ASP A 60 -4.70 -12.50 1.66
CA ASP A 60 -4.27 -11.81 0.43
C ASP A 60 -2.82 -11.32 0.51
N ASN A 61 -2.24 -11.27 1.71
CA ASN A 61 -0.86 -10.86 1.95
C ASN A 61 0.14 -12.03 1.93
N PHE A 62 -0.30 -13.29 1.86
CA PHE A 62 0.58 -14.45 1.86
C PHE A 62 0.79 -15.01 0.45
N PRO A 63 2.03 -15.33 0.03
CA PRO A 63 2.32 -15.80 -1.33
C PRO A 63 1.56 -17.06 -1.77
N ASP A 64 1.31 -18.01 -0.85
CA ASP A 64 0.80 -19.34 -1.20
C ASP A 64 -0.63 -19.65 -0.76
N GLY A 65 -1.33 -18.73 -0.07
CA GLY A 65 -2.79 -18.69 0.18
C GLY A 65 -3.53 -19.93 0.72
N LYS A 66 -2.90 -21.11 0.83
CA LYS A 66 -3.50 -22.41 1.10
C LYS A 66 -3.13 -22.89 2.51
N ASN A 67 -4.08 -23.51 3.20
CA ASN A 67 -3.90 -24.08 4.55
C ASN A 67 -3.31 -23.11 5.57
N LEU A 68 -3.86 -21.89 5.64
CA LEU A 68 -3.38 -20.85 6.54
C LEU A 68 -3.87 -21.06 7.98
N PHE A 69 -2.95 -21.07 8.93
CA PHE A 69 -3.27 -21.08 10.36
C PHE A 69 -3.69 -19.70 10.89
N LEU A 70 -3.17 -18.62 10.31
CA LEU A 70 -3.55 -17.26 10.68
C LEU A 70 -4.66 -16.76 9.77
N GLN A 71 -5.82 -16.46 10.37
CA GLN A 71 -6.96 -15.87 9.68
C GLN A 71 -7.41 -14.60 10.40
N ALA A 72 -7.52 -13.52 9.64
CA ALA A 72 -8.04 -12.24 10.09
C ALA A 72 -8.70 -11.53 8.92
N LYS A 73 -9.73 -10.73 9.23
CA LYS A 73 -10.44 -9.90 8.27
C LYS A 73 -10.62 -8.49 8.84
N ALA A 74 -10.64 -7.50 7.97
CA ALA A 74 -11.02 -6.14 8.29
C ALA A 74 -12.21 -5.72 7.43
N MET A 75 -13.18 -5.05 8.06
CA MET A 75 -14.36 -4.50 7.41
C MET A 75 -14.09 -3.04 7.02
N ALA A 76 -14.26 -2.72 5.75
CA ALA A 76 -14.16 -1.35 5.27
C ALA A 76 -15.54 -0.70 5.30
N LEU A 77 -15.61 0.48 5.90
CA LEU A 77 -16.82 1.28 6.03
C LEU A 77 -16.64 2.57 5.25
N ASP A 78 -17.51 2.79 4.27
CA ASP A 78 -17.54 4.02 3.49
C ASP A 78 -18.14 5.14 4.33
N ILE A 79 -17.28 6.06 4.77
CA ILE A 79 -17.65 7.19 5.62
C ILE A 79 -17.61 8.51 4.83
N ARG A 80 -17.61 8.48 3.49
CA ARG A 80 -17.65 9.70 2.69
C ARG A 80 -18.90 10.51 3.05
N TYR A 81 -18.74 11.82 3.14
CA TYR A 81 -19.81 12.70 3.62
C TYR A 81 -21.12 12.50 2.83
N GLU A 82 -21.04 12.48 1.50
CA GLU A 82 -22.18 12.21 0.62
C GLU A 82 -22.83 10.84 0.86
N THR A 83 -22.02 9.81 1.14
CA THR A 83 -22.52 8.46 1.45
C THR A 83 -23.33 8.47 2.74
N LEU A 84 -22.75 9.03 3.81
CA LEU A 84 -23.39 9.10 5.13
C LEU A 84 -24.67 9.95 5.09
N LYS A 85 -24.63 11.07 4.36
CA LYS A 85 -25.77 11.96 4.15
C LYS A 85 -26.93 11.23 3.45
N ARG A 86 -26.67 10.49 2.37
CA ARG A 86 -27.70 9.72 1.64
C ARG A 86 -28.32 8.60 2.45
N GLN A 87 -27.56 7.99 3.36
CA GLN A 87 -28.06 6.94 4.23
C GLN A 87 -28.96 7.48 5.35
N ASN A 88 -29.24 8.78 5.39
CA ASN A 88 -29.93 9.46 6.49
C ASN A 88 -29.32 9.03 7.83
N TYR A 89 -28.00 9.04 7.91
CA TYR A 89 -27.29 8.67 9.13
C TYR A 89 -27.62 9.71 10.22
N GLN A 90 -28.64 9.42 11.04
CA GLN A 90 -29.20 10.33 12.05
C GLN A 90 -28.53 10.21 13.43
N HIS A 91 -27.57 9.29 13.60
CA HIS A 91 -26.81 9.20 14.85
C HIS A 91 -25.68 10.24 14.89
N ARG A 92 -25.89 11.26 15.74
CA ARG A 92 -24.88 12.18 16.24
C ARG A 92 -23.68 11.41 16.82
N ASP A 93 -22.46 11.71 16.37
CA ASP A 93 -21.76 12.94 16.82
C ASP A 93 -20.40 13.11 16.12
N ASP A 94 -19.69 12.02 15.80
CA ASP A 94 -18.26 12.15 15.44
C ASP A 94 -17.95 11.79 13.99
N LEU A 95 -18.45 10.66 13.47
CA LEU A 95 -18.09 10.21 12.11
C LEU A 95 -18.67 11.10 11.02
N LEU A 96 -19.92 11.54 11.16
CA LEU A 96 -20.54 12.49 10.23
C LEU A 96 -19.79 13.82 10.27
N GLY A 97 -19.49 14.33 11.47
CA GLY A 97 -18.76 15.58 11.64
C GLY A 97 -17.33 15.51 11.09
N TYR A 98 -16.63 14.40 11.32
CA TYR A 98 -15.32 14.14 10.74
C TYR A 98 -15.39 14.05 9.20
N SER A 99 -16.35 13.32 8.65
CA SER A 99 -16.51 13.22 7.20
C SER A 99 -16.80 14.57 6.55
N TYR A 100 -17.63 15.39 7.20
CA TYR A 100 -17.95 16.75 6.78
C TYR A 100 -16.71 17.64 6.85
N TYR A 101 -15.93 17.56 7.94
CA TYR A 101 -14.68 18.29 8.09
C TYR A 101 -13.69 18.00 6.97
N ILE A 102 -13.48 16.73 6.61
CA ILE A 102 -12.57 16.36 5.51
C ILE A 102 -13.11 16.87 4.17
N ASP A 103 -14.40 16.69 3.90
CA ASP A 103 -15.04 17.18 2.67
C ASP A 103 -14.91 18.70 2.50
N ARG A 104 -15.14 19.47 3.58
CA ARG A 104 -14.94 20.93 3.58
C ARG A 104 -13.47 21.33 3.44
N THR A 105 -12.55 20.59 4.07
CA THR A 105 -11.11 20.85 3.95
C THR A 105 -10.66 20.68 2.50
N GLU A 106 -11.04 19.58 1.84
CA GLU A 106 -10.73 19.36 0.42
C GLU A 106 -11.36 20.44 -0.49
N HIS A 107 -12.55 20.93 -0.13
CA HIS A 107 -13.23 22.01 -0.86
C HIS A 107 -12.43 23.32 -0.77
N HIS A 108 -12.12 23.78 0.45
CA HIS A 108 -11.39 25.03 0.68
C HIS A 108 -9.96 24.98 0.13
N LEU A 109 -9.30 23.82 0.15
CA LEU A 109 -7.94 23.65 -0.39
C LEU A 109 -7.85 24.01 -1.88
N LYS A 110 -8.94 23.85 -2.64
CA LYS A 110 -9.01 24.25 -4.06
C LYS A 110 -9.02 25.77 -4.25
N GLU A 111 -9.41 26.53 -3.23
CA GLU A 111 -9.56 27.98 -3.28
C GLU A 111 -8.37 28.71 -2.66
N VAL A 112 -7.96 28.33 -1.45
CA VAL A 112 -6.92 29.05 -0.68
C VAL A 112 -5.51 28.50 -0.88
N HIS A 113 -5.36 27.33 -1.53
CA HIS A 113 -4.08 26.66 -1.82
C HIS A 113 -3.13 26.53 -0.62
N SER A 114 -3.68 26.54 0.59
CA SER A 114 -2.97 26.48 1.86
C SER A 114 -3.71 25.50 2.76
N LEU A 115 -3.03 24.44 3.20
CA LEU A 115 -3.62 23.41 4.05
C LEU A 115 -4.03 24.01 5.41
N HIS A 116 -3.22 24.91 5.95
CA HIS A 116 -3.51 25.60 7.20
C HIS A 116 -4.81 26.41 7.13
N ASP A 117 -4.97 27.22 6.07
CA ASP A 117 -6.15 28.06 5.90
C ASP A 117 -7.39 27.22 5.57
N ALA A 118 -7.24 26.17 4.76
CA ALA A 118 -8.32 25.23 4.47
C ALA A 118 -8.83 24.53 5.73
N HIS A 119 -7.93 24.12 6.63
CA HIS A 119 -8.30 23.58 7.93
C HIS A 119 -9.06 24.59 8.79
N ALA A 120 -8.58 25.82 8.88
CA ALA A 120 -9.22 26.86 9.68
C ALA A 120 -10.67 27.11 9.22
N LEU A 121 -10.87 27.22 7.90
CA LEU A 121 -12.19 27.38 7.28
C LEU A 121 -13.09 26.17 7.51
N ALA A 122 -12.58 24.95 7.33
CA ALA A 122 -13.35 23.73 7.58
C ALA A 122 -13.77 23.57 9.05
N LYS A 123 -12.93 24.00 10.00
CA LYS A 123 -13.31 24.04 11.43
C LYS A 123 -14.44 25.04 11.66
N GLU A 124 -14.41 26.20 11.01
CA GLU A 124 -15.51 27.18 11.10
C GLU A 124 -16.83 26.63 10.54
N ASP A 125 -16.77 25.94 9.39
CA ASP A 125 -17.92 25.27 8.80
C ASP A 125 -18.52 24.21 9.74
N CYS A 126 -17.67 23.38 10.36
CA CYS A 126 -18.13 22.40 11.35
C CYS A 126 -18.85 23.06 12.53
N ARG A 127 -18.35 24.21 13.00
CA ARG A 127 -19.00 24.98 14.08
C ARG A 127 -20.36 25.55 13.65
N LYS A 128 -20.47 26.05 12.42
CA LYS A 128 -21.73 26.57 11.86
C LYS A 128 -22.81 25.47 11.77
N GLU A 129 -22.42 24.29 11.30
CA GLU A 129 -23.30 23.12 11.19
C GLU A 129 -23.52 22.39 12.54
N GLN A 130 -22.88 22.84 13.62
CA GLN A 130 -22.91 22.21 14.94
C GLN A 130 -22.46 20.74 14.94
N LEU A 131 -21.44 20.43 14.14
CA LEU A 131 -20.85 19.09 14.00
C LEU A 131 -19.45 19.04 14.65
N LEU A 132 -19.08 17.89 15.22
CA LEU A 132 -17.74 17.61 15.76
C LEU A 132 -17.25 18.55 16.88
N LEU A 133 -18.15 19.30 17.50
CA LEU A 133 -17.82 20.37 18.46
C LEU A 133 -16.98 19.90 19.65
N SER A 134 -17.19 18.65 20.09
CA SER A 134 -16.48 18.04 21.22
C SER A 134 -15.02 17.68 20.92
N TYR A 135 -14.60 17.69 19.65
CA TYR A 135 -13.28 17.25 19.19
C TYR A 135 -12.52 18.29 18.36
N ILE A 136 -13.22 19.19 17.65
CA ILE A 136 -12.64 20.10 16.64
C ILE A 136 -11.50 20.99 17.16
N ASP A 137 -11.54 21.32 18.45
CA ASP A 137 -10.58 22.21 19.13
C ASP A 137 -9.52 21.46 19.96
N ARG A 138 -9.54 20.12 19.93
CA ARG A 138 -8.52 19.31 20.61
C ARG A 138 -7.22 19.32 19.80
N GLU A 139 -6.10 19.36 20.51
CA GLU A 139 -4.77 19.31 19.89
C GLU A 139 -4.58 17.99 19.13
N GLU A 140 -5.02 16.87 19.72
CA GLU A 140 -4.93 15.54 19.11
C GLU A 140 -5.74 15.44 17.81
N PHE A 141 -6.83 16.20 17.69
CA PHE A 141 -7.62 16.26 16.46
C PHE A 141 -6.86 17.03 15.36
N SER A 142 -6.18 18.12 15.72
CA SER A 142 -5.39 18.91 14.78
C SER A 142 -4.21 18.11 14.23
N ASP A 143 -3.53 17.36 15.10
CA ASP A 143 -2.44 16.45 14.71
C ASP A 143 -2.95 15.33 13.79
N MET A 144 -4.04 14.67 14.18
CA MET A 144 -4.66 13.62 13.37
C MET A 144 -5.10 14.14 12.00
N ALA A 145 -5.76 15.30 11.93
CA ALA A 145 -6.22 15.89 10.67
C ALA A 145 -5.06 16.21 9.73
N THR A 146 -3.98 16.76 10.27
CA THR A 146 -2.76 17.05 9.51
C THR A 146 -2.14 15.76 8.98
N ILE A 147 -2.03 14.73 9.84
CA ILE A 147 -1.52 13.39 9.50
C ILE A 147 -2.46 12.62 8.57
N THR A 148 -3.73 13.01 8.39
CA THR A 148 -4.68 12.25 7.55
C THR A 148 -4.86 12.83 6.15
N LEU A 149 -4.50 14.09 5.94
CA LEU A 149 -4.49 14.75 4.62
C LEU A 149 -3.09 14.79 3.99
N THR A 150 -2.03 14.61 4.79
CA THR A 150 -0.66 14.34 4.30
C THR A 150 -0.39 12.91 3.78
N PRO A 151 -1.10 11.82 4.14
CA PRO A 151 -0.90 10.48 3.57
C PRO A 151 -1.44 10.35 2.16
N GLU A 152 -2.22 11.31 1.68
CA GLU A 152 -2.51 11.41 0.25
C GLU A 152 -1.23 11.75 -0.52
N ASP A 153 -0.26 12.45 0.11
CA ASP A 153 1.12 12.54 -0.38
C ASP A 153 1.85 11.20 -0.24
N CYS A 154 1.66 10.42 0.83
CA CYS A 154 2.18 9.04 0.88
C CYS A 154 1.53 8.08 -0.14
N TRP A 155 0.29 8.36 -0.59
CA TRP A 155 -0.37 7.61 -1.66
C TRP A 155 0.13 8.06 -3.04
N LEU A 156 0.43 9.35 -3.20
CA LEU A 156 1.20 9.86 -4.33
C LEU A 156 2.62 9.29 -4.37
N GLU A 157 3.31 9.19 -3.22
CA GLU A 157 4.61 8.53 -3.07
C GLU A 157 4.50 7.05 -3.36
N GLY A 158 3.55 6.31 -2.78
CA GLY A 158 3.36 4.89 -3.09
C GLY A 158 2.97 4.63 -4.56
N LYS A 159 2.26 5.58 -5.19
CA LYS A 159 1.99 5.56 -6.64
C LYS A 159 3.23 5.92 -7.45
N GLN A 160 4.04 6.88 -7.00
CA GLN A 160 5.31 7.26 -7.64
C GLN A 160 6.35 6.14 -7.50
N GLU A 161 6.48 5.53 -6.33
CA GLU A 161 7.28 4.34 -6.05
C GLU A 161 6.81 3.19 -6.94
N GLY A 162 5.51 2.88 -6.98
CA GLY A 162 4.99 1.83 -7.87
C GLY A 162 5.25 2.09 -9.36
N ILE A 163 5.22 3.35 -9.80
CA ILE A 163 5.59 3.75 -11.17
C ILE A 163 7.12 3.65 -11.38
N GLN A 164 7.93 4.09 -10.41
CA GLN A 164 9.39 4.04 -10.48
C GLN A 164 9.91 2.60 -10.45
N GLU A 165 9.37 1.74 -9.59
CA GLU A 165 9.67 0.31 -9.53
C GLU A 165 9.29 -0.37 -10.85
N GLY A 166 8.09 -0.11 -11.38
CA GLY A 166 7.67 -0.63 -12.67
C GLY A 166 8.56 -0.18 -13.85
N ILE A 167 9.02 1.07 -13.83
CA ILE A 167 9.98 1.59 -14.83
C ILE A 167 11.36 0.96 -14.65
N GLN A 168 11.86 0.83 -13.42
CA GLN A 168 13.16 0.22 -13.14
C GLN A 168 13.19 -1.25 -13.52
N GLU A 169 12.19 -2.04 -13.14
CA GLU A 169 12.05 -3.44 -13.54
C GLU A 169 11.94 -3.57 -15.06
N GLY A 170 11.15 -2.70 -15.71
CA GLY A 170 11.02 -2.66 -17.17
C GLY A 170 12.34 -2.36 -17.88
N ILE A 171 13.11 -1.38 -17.40
CA ILE A 171 14.42 -1.01 -17.96
C ILE A 171 15.45 -2.11 -17.71
N GLN A 172 15.56 -2.66 -16.49
CA GLN A 172 16.49 -3.75 -16.21
C GLN A 172 16.21 -4.97 -17.06
N THR A 173 14.94 -5.38 -17.14
CA THR A 173 14.53 -6.53 -17.95
C THR A 173 14.79 -6.29 -19.44
N GLY A 174 14.49 -5.07 -19.92
CA GLY A 174 14.74 -4.66 -21.31
C GLY A 174 16.23 -4.62 -21.67
N ILE A 175 17.08 -4.05 -20.81
CA ILE A 175 18.53 -3.99 -21.03
C ILE A 175 19.13 -5.39 -20.99
N GLN A 176 18.75 -6.24 -20.03
CA GLN A 176 19.28 -7.60 -19.96
C GLN A 176 18.89 -8.43 -21.19
N LYS A 177 17.62 -8.39 -21.60
CA LYS A 177 17.16 -9.08 -22.82
C LYS A 177 17.88 -8.54 -24.05
N GLY A 178 17.90 -7.23 -24.25
CA GLY A 178 18.54 -6.60 -25.40
C GLY A 178 20.06 -6.86 -25.46
N TRP A 179 20.74 -6.89 -24.31
CA TRP A 179 22.17 -7.23 -24.26
C TRP A 179 22.42 -8.70 -24.61
N LEU A 180 21.59 -9.62 -24.11
CA LEU A 180 21.73 -11.05 -24.39
C LEU A 180 21.46 -11.34 -25.87
N GLU A 181 20.36 -10.80 -26.41
CA GLU A 181 19.98 -10.91 -27.81
C GLU A 181 21.03 -10.30 -28.73
N GLY A 182 21.49 -9.07 -28.43
CA GLY A 182 22.53 -8.40 -29.20
C GLY A 182 23.88 -9.12 -29.16
N LYS A 183 24.25 -9.70 -28.02
CA LYS A 183 25.47 -10.52 -27.90
C LYS A 183 25.36 -11.80 -28.72
N GLN A 184 24.23 -12.50 -28.67
CA GLN A 184 24.00 -13.70 -29.48
C GLN A 184 24.01 -13.38 -30.97
N GLU A 185 23.31 -12.33 -31.40
CA GLU A 185 23.29 -11.90 -32.79
C GLU A 185 24.70 -11.51 -33.27
N GLY A 186 25.46 -10.77 -32.46
CA GLY A 186 26.85 -10.40 -32.78
C GLY A 186 27.75 -11.63 -32.94
N ILE A 187 27.63 -12.63 -32.06
CA ILE A 187 28.36 -13.91 -32.16
C ILE A 187 27.98 -14.65 -33.45
N TYR A 188 26.70 -14.69 -33.78
CA TYR A 188 26.18 -15.32 -35.00
C TYR A 188 26.69 -14.62 -36.28
N GLN A 189 26.67 -13.29 -36.31
CA GLN A 189 27.16 -12.49 -37.44
C GLN A 189 28.67 -12.66 -37.65
N ILE A 190 29.45 -12.67 -36.58
CA ILE A 190 30.90 -12.92 -36.65
C ILE A 190 31.16 -14.34 -37.17
N ALA A 191 30.46 -15.34 -36.62
CA ALA A 191 30.61 -16.74 -37.04
C ALA A 191 30.25 -16.93 -38.52
N LYS A 192 29.18 -16.26 -38.99
CA LYS A 192 28.77 -16.27 -40.39
C LYS A 192 29.83 -15.68 -41.31
N ARG A 193 30.37 -14.50 -40.97
CA ARG A 193 31.46 -13.87 -41.75
C ARG A 193 32.71 -14.73 -41.80
N MET A 194 33.11 -15.33 -40.67
CA MET A 194 34.27 -16.22 -40.63
C MET A 194 34.08 -17.45 -41.53
N LYS A 195 32.86 -18.01 -41.56
CA LYS A 195 32.50 -19.11 -42.46
C LYS A 195 32.55 -18.69 -43.93
N GLU A 196 32.02 -17.51 -44.26
CA GLU A 196 32.04 -16.93 -45.61
C GLU A 196 33.48 -16.65 -46.10
N THR A 197 34.39 -16.25 -45.21
CA THR A 197 35.81 -16.03 -45.53
C THR A 197 36.64 -17.32 -45.58
N GLY A 198 36.03 -18.49 -45.34
CA GLY A 198 36.70 -19.79 -45.44
C GLY A 198 37.51 -20.20 -44.20
N GLU A 199 37.24 -19.60 -43.04
CA GLU A 199 37.91 -20.00 -41.79
C GLU A 199 37.58 -21.44 -41.40
N LYS A 200 38.56 -22.11 -40.78
CA LYS A 200 38.39 -23.52 -40.37
C LYS A 200 37.33 -23.62 -39.26
N MET A 201 36.39 -24.55 -39.41
CA MET A 201 35.30 -24.83 -38.46
C MET A 201 35.75 -24.88 -37.00
N ASN A 202 36.87 -25.55 -36.72
CA ASN A 202 37.41 -25.68 -35.37
C ASN A 202 37.84 -24.31 -34.77
N LEU A 203 38.35 -23.38 -35.58
CA LEU A 203 38.67 -22.02 -35.10
C LEU A 203 37.39 -21.19 -34.90
N ILE A 204 36.39 -21.32 -35.77
CA ILE A 204 35.10 -20.63 -35.61
C ILE A 204 34.46 -21.05 -34.28
N CYS A 205 34.29 -22.34 -34.03
CA CYS A 205 33.72 -22.86 -32.78
C CYS A 205 34.53 -22.41 -31.55
N LYS A 206 35.86 -22.39 -31.65
CA LYS A 206 36.76 -21.98 -30.56
C LYS A 206 36.60 -20.50 -30.20
N TYR A 207 36.42 -19.61 -31.19
CA TYR A 207 36.36 -18.17 -30.95
C TYR A 207 34.95 -17.63 -30.71
N THR A 208 33.91 -18.27 -31.25
CA THR A 208 32.52 -17.83 -31.09
C THR A 208 31.81 -18.56 -29.95
N GLY A 209 32.34 -19.70 -29.50
CA GLY A 209 31.72 -20.55 -28.49
C GLY A 209 30.50 -21.33 -29.01
N LEU A 210 30.17 -21.22 -30.30
CA LEU A 210 29.11 -21.97 -30.95
C LEU A 210 29.53 -23.44 -31.17
N SER A 211 28.56 -24.34 -31.11
CA SER A 211 28.76 -25.75 -31.47
C SER A 211 28.92 -25.92 -32.99
N ALA A 212 29.59 -27.00 -33.40
CA ALA A 212 29.73 -27.33 -34.82
C ALA A 212 28.38 -27.44 -35.55
N ASN A 213 27.31 -27.85 -34.85
CA ASN A 213 25.96 -27.92 -35.40
C ASN A 213 25.35 -26.53 -35.61
N GLU A 214 25.56 -25.59 -34.69
CA GLU A 214 25.10 -24.20 -34.84
C GLU A 214 25.84 -23.52 -35.99
N VAL A 215 27.16 -23.71 -36.10
CA VAL A 215 27.96 -23.15 -37.19
C VAL A 215 27.62 -23.78 -38.55
N ASN A 216 27.25 -25.06 -38.60
CA ASN A 216 26.78 -25.70 -39.83
C ASN A 216 25.45 -25.12 -40.32
N LYS A 217 24.59 -24.66 -39.42
CA LYS A 217 23.27 -24.08 -39.72
C LYS A 217 23.30 -22.59 -40.10
N LEU A 218 24.42 -21.89 -39.88
CA LEU A 218 24.69 -20.52 -40.35
C LEU A 218 24.81 -20.43 -41.86
#